data_AF-A0A6B9F657-F1
#
_entry.id   AF-A0A6B9F657-F1
#
_cell.length_a   1.000
_cell.length_b   1.000
_cell.length_c   1.000
_cell.angle_alpha   90.00
_cell.angle_beta   90.00
_cell.angle_gamma   90.00
#
_symmetry.space_group_name_H-M   'P 1'
#
loop_
_entity.id
_entity.type
_entity.pdbx_description
1 polymer ?
#
loop_
_entity_poly.entity_id
_entity_poly.type
_entity_poly.pdbx_seq_one_letter_code
_entity_poly.pdbx_strand_id
1 'polypeptide(L)'
;MDRISTQPADPVGYLAILAALVTGVIHLLLGPRVMGFSQLMGILFILNGLGFLGGIALYVTSYWRRELYLVAAGYAIITIIALFAFQGVSLDAFYMGKSLNHMAVGSKVAELVVAVCVGYLYTQTTP
;
A
#
# COMPACT_ATOMS: atom_id res chain seq x y z
N MET A 1 9.78 -28.57 2.66
CA MET A 1 8.84 -27.44 2.82
C MET A 1 9.66 -26.21 2.47
N ASP A 2 9.85 -25.95 1.18
CA ASP A 2 10.80 -24.93 0.72
C ASP A 2 10.12 -24.12 -0.37
N ARG A 3 9.43 -23.05 0.03
CA ARG A 3 8.68 -22.13 -0.87
C ARG A 3 8.97 -20.65 -0.57
N ILE A 4 10.17 -20.37 -0.05
CA ILE A 4 10.70 -19.00 0.03
C ILE A 4 11.44 -18.74 -1.28
N SER A 5 11.16 -17.60 -1.92
CA SER A 5 11.81 -17.24 -3.19
C SER A 5 13.33 -17.17 -3.04
N THR A 6 14.07 -17.80 -3.97
CA THR A 6 15.55 -17.73 -4.06
C THR A 6 16.04 -16.62 -4.98
N GLN A 7 15.15 -15.70 -5.38
CA GLN A 7 15.47 -14.61 -6.29
C GLN A 7 16.54 -13.70 -5.66
N PRO A 8 17.51 -13.19 -6.44
CA PRO A 8 18.55 -12.30 -5.92
C PRO A 8 17.91 -11.13 -5.16
N ALA A 9 18.51 -10.80 -4.02
CA ALA A 9 18.11 -9.66 -3.20
C ALA A 9 18.14 -8.37 -4.02
N ASP A 10 16.97 -7.92 -4.49
CA ASP A 10 16.81 -6.64 -5.19
C ASP A 10 16.53 -5.53 -4.17
N PRO A 11 17.41 -4.51 -4.05
CA PRO A 11 17.17 -3.35 -3.18
C PRO A 11 15.80 -2.71 -3.37
N VAL A 12 15.28 -2.68 -4.60
CA VAL A 12 13.96 -2.11 -4.92
C VAL A 12 12.84 -2.98 -4.34
N GLY A 13 13.01 -4.31 -4.33
CA GLY A 13 12.09 -5.24 -3.68
C GLY A 13 11.98 -4.97 -2.17
N TYR A 14 13.10 -4.74 -1.48
CA TYR A 14 13.07 -4.37 -0.06
C TYR A 14 12.40 -3.02 0.20
N LEU A 15 12.63 -2.04 -0.67
CA LEU A 15 11.94 -0.75 -0.58
C LEU A 15 10.43 -0.90 -0.76
N ALA A 16 9.99 -1.73 -1.72
CA ALA A 16 8.58 -2.04 -1.92
C ALA A 16 7.97 -2.71 -0.67
N ILE A 17 8.66 -3.69 -0.09
CA ILE A 17 8.22 -4.37 1.15
C ILE A 17 8.10 -3.37 2.29
N LEU A 18 9.13 -2.54 2.52
CA LEU A 18 9.15 -1.56 3.60
C LEU A 18 8.02 -0.54 3.45
N ALA A 19 7.83 -0.01 2.24
CA ALA A 19 6.76 0.94 1.96
C ALA A 19 5.38 0.32 2.16
N ALA A 20 5.17 -0.91 1.66
CA ALA A 20 3.92 -1.65 1.87
C ALA A 20 3.68 -1.94 3.36
N LEU A 21 4.73 -2.24 4.14
CA LEU A 21 4.64 -2.48 5.57
C LEU A 21 4.20 -1.21 6.31
N VAL A 22 4.84 -0.08 6.01
CA VAL A 22 4.48 1.23 6.57
C VAL A 22 3.02 1.57 6.25
N THR A 23 2.61 1.45 4.99
CA THR A 23 1.22 1.66 4.58
C THR A 23 0.26 0.74 5.31
N GLY A 24 0.57 -0.56 5.37
CA GLY A 24 -0.24 -1.57 6.02
C GLY A 24 -0.46 -1.27 7.50
N VAL A 25 0.62 -0.97 8.23
CA VAL A 25 0.58 -0.63 9.65
C VAL A 25 -0.20 0.65 9.89
N ILE A 26 0.02 1.71 9.11
CA ILE A 26 -0.75 2.97 9.26
C ILE A 26 -2.24 2.70 9.12
N HIS A 27 -2.66 1.93 8.11
CA HIS A 27 -4.07 1.64 7.88
C HIS A 27 -4.69 0.78 8.99
N LEU A 28 -3.97 -0.24 9.48
CA LEU A 28 -4.44 -1.06 10.59
C LEU A 28 -4.53 -0.28 11.91
N LEU A 29 -3.62 0.66 12.16
CA LEU A 29 -3.69 1.54 13.33
C LEU A 29 -4.85 2.53 13.25
N LEU A 30 -5.16 3.03 12.05
CA LEU A 30 -6.24 3.99 11.83
C LEU A 30 -7.62 3.33 11.75
N GLY A 31 -7.72 2.10 11.26
CA GLY A 31 -9.00 1.39 11.07
C GLY A 31 -9.94 1.41 12.28
N PRO A 32 -9.52 0.93 13.46
CA PRO A 32 -10.36 0.96 14.67
C PRO A 32 -10.75 2.38 15.11
N ARG A 33 -9.86 3.37 14.89
CA ARG A 33 -10.13 4.77 15.25
C ARG A 33 -11.18 5.38 14.33
N VAL A 34 -11.07 5.13 13.03
CA VAL A 34 -12.02 5.60 12.02
C VAL A 34 -13.38 4.91 12.19
N MET A 35 -13.39 3.64 12.62
CA MET A 35 -14.62 2.88 12.87
C MET A 35 -15.52 3.53 13.92
N GLY A 36 -14.96 4.27 14.88
CA GLY A 36 -15.73 5.06 15.85
C GLY A 36 -16.55 6.20 15.23
N PHE A 37 -16.26 6.60 13.99
CA PHE A 37 -16.96 7.65 13.26
C PHE A 37 -17.70 7.14 12.03
N SER A 38 -17.10 6.19 11.30
CA SER A 38 -17.67 5.57 10.10
C SER A 38 -17.24 4.12 10.01
N GLN A 39 -18.19 3.21 10.19
CA GLN A 39 -17.92 1.77 10.15
C GLN A 39 -17.41 1.32 8.77
N LEU A 40 -18.00 1.82 7.68
CA LEU A 40 -17.55 1.53 6.32
C LEU A 40 -16.08 1.94 6.13
N MET A 41 -15.73 3.18 6.49
CA MET A 41 -14.34 3.65 6.34
C MET A 41 -13.38 2.88 7.25
N GLY A 42 -13.77 2.57 8.48
CA GLY A 42 -12.98 1.74 9.38
C GLY A 42 -12.67 0.35 8.80
N ILE A 43 -13.70 -0.31 8.23
CA ILE A 43 -13.54 -1.60 7.54
C ILE A 43 -12.61 -1.46 6.33
N LEU A 44 -12.82 -0.44 5.49
CA LEU A 44 -11.97 -0.21 4.31
C LEU A 44 -10.51 0.03 4.71
N PHE A 45 -10.25 0.75 5.79
CA PHE A 45 -8.88 0.90 6.33
C PHE A 45 -8.29 -0.43 6.76
N ILE A 46 -9.04 -1.26 7.50
CA ILE A 46 -8.55 -2.57 7.95
C ILE A 46 -8.25 -3.47 6.74
N LEU A 47 -9.20 -3.57 5.80
CA LEU A 47 -9.03 -4.36 4.57
C LEU A 47 -7.85 -3.84 3.73
N ASN A 48 -7.66 -2.52 3.67
CA ASN A 48 -6.53 -1.93 2.97
C ASN A 48 -5.20 -2.34 3.61
N GLY A 49 -5.12 -2.23 4.93
CA GLY A 49 -3.94 -2.64 5.69
C GLY A 49 -3.61 -4.12 5.49
N LEU A 50 -4.62 -5.00 5.58
CA LEU A 50 -4.47 -6.42 5.31
C LEU A 50 -4.08 -6.72 3.86
N GLY A 51 -4.58 -5.95 2.89
CA GLY A 51 -4.21 -6.08 1.48
C GLY A 51 -2.72 -5.85 1.23
N PHE A 52 -2.14 -4.80 1.81
CA PHE A 52 -0.70 -4.55 1.70
C PHE A 52 0.13 -5.64 2.40
N LEU A 53 -0.23 -6.05 3.62
CA LEU A 53 0.49 -7.12 4.32
C LEU A 53 0.36 -8.48 3.61
N GLY A 54 -0.83 -8.78 3.06
CA GLY A 54 -1.06 -9.95 2.22
C GLY A 54 -0.25 -9.92 0.94
N GLY A 55 -0.11 -8.74 0.32
CA GLY A 55 0.77 -8.51 -0.83
C GLY A 55 2.23 -8.81 -0.51
N ILE A 56 2.74 -8.36 0.64
CA ILE A 56 4.10 -8.70 1.11
C ILE A 56 4.25 -10.21 1.29
N ALA A 57 3.31 -10.84 1.98
CA ALA A 57 3.34 -12.28 2.23
C ALA A 57 3.36 -13.06 0.90
N LEU A 58 2.58 -12.65 -0.09
CA LEU A 58 2.59 -13.24 -1.42
C LEU A 58 3.90 -12.98 -2.17
N TYR A 59 4.46 -11.77 -2.07
CA TYR A 59 5.70 -11.35 -2.74
C TYR A 59 6.91 -12.18 -2.35
N VAL A 60 7.02 -12.57 -1.08
CA VAL A 60 8.15 -13.37 -0.58
C VAL A 60 8.03 -14.87 -0.89
N THR A 61 6.91 -15.30 -1.48
CA THR A 61 6.69 -16.71 -1.85
C THR A 61 7.09 -16.99 -3.29
N SER A 62 7.25 -18.27 -3.62
CA SER A 62 7.41 -18.73 -5.01
C SER A 62 6.16 -18.55 -5.88
N TYR A 63 5.06 -18.01 -5.34
CA TYR A 63 3.82 -17.77 -6.10
C TYR A 63 3.79 -16.40 -6.76
N TRP A 64 4.75 -15.52 -6.47
CA TRP A 64 4.79 -14.22 -7.11
C TRP A 64 5.06 -14.36 -8.61
N ARG A 65 4.18 -13.78 -9.42
CA ARG A 65 4.25 -13.77 -10.89
C ARG A 65 4.35 -12.34 -11.37
N ARG A 66 4.86 -12.16 -12.58
CA ARG A 66 5.08 -10.86 -13.19
C ARG A 66 3.83 -9.96 -13.16
N GLU A 67 2.66 -10.53 -13.39
CA GLU A 67 1.38 -9.81 -13.41
C GLU A 67 1.02 -9.22 -12.03
N LEU A 68 1.46 -9.86 -10.95
CA LEU A 68 1.17 -9.40 -9.58
C LEU A 68 1.85 -8.06 -9.26
N TYR A 69 2.93 -7.69 -9.97
CA TYR A 69 3.49 -6.35 -9.88
C TYR A 69 2.50 -5.28 -10.38
N LEU A 70 1.79 -5.53 -11.48
CA LEU A 70 0.77 -4.60 -11.98
C LEU A 70 -0.44 -4.55 -11.06
N VAL A 71 -0.84 -5.69 -10.48
CA VAL A 71 -1.91 -5.74 -9.48
C VAL A 71 -1.53 -4.90 -8.26
N ALA A 72 -0.31 -5.05 -7.75
CA ALA A 72 0.19 -4.25 -6.63
C ALA A 72 0.27 -2.76 -6.96
N ALA A 73 0.74 -2.39 -8.16
CA ALA A 73 0.77 -0.99 -8.61
C ALA A 73 -0.65 -0.41 -8.67
N GLY A 74 -1.58 -1.11 -9.33
CA GLY A 74 -2.97 -0.69 -9.45
C GLY A 74 -3.64 -0.55 -8.09
N TYR A 75 -3.41 -1.50 -7.18
CA TYR A 75 -3.91 -1.44 -5.81
C TYR A 75 -3.43 -0.18 -5.09
N ALA A 76 -2.12 0.09 -5.08
CA ALA A 76 -1.55 1.27 -4.43
C ALA A 76 -2.00 2.60 -5.06
N ILE A 77 -2.21 2.63 -6.38
CA ILE A 77 -2.75 3.83 -7.06
C ILE A 77 -4.22 4.06 -6.67
N ILE A 78 -5.02 2.99 -6.63
CA ILE A 78 -6.43 3.09 -6.23
C ILE A 78 -6.56 3.61 -4.80
N THR A 79 -5.67 3.22 -3.88
CA THR A 79 -5.70 3.71 -2.49
C THR A 79 -5.32 5.19 -2.38
N ILE A 80 -4.47 5.70 -3.28
CA ILE A 80 -4.18 7.13 -3.40
C ILE A 80 -5.42 7.87 -3.91
N ILE A 81 -6.05 7.37 -4.98
CA ILE A 81 -7.27 7.96 -5.55
C ILE A 81 -8.41 7.96 -4.52
N ALA A 82 -8.53 6.88 -3.74
CA ALA A 82 -9.55 6.75 -2.71
C ALA A 82 -9.48 7.87 -1.66
N LEU A 83 -8.30 8.42 -1.37
CA LEU A 83 -8.19 9.58 -0.48
C LEU A 83 -9.06 10.73 -1.01
N PHE A 84 -8.89 11.09 -2.27
CA PHE A 84 -9.63 12.20 -2.89
C PHE A 84 -11.11 11.86 -3.11
N ALA A 85 -11.43 10.59 -3.37
CA ALA A 85 -12.81 10.16 -3.51
C ALA A 85 -13.62 10.33 -2.20
N PHE A 86 -12.99 10.09 -1.04
CA PHE A 86 -13.66 10.16 0.26
C PHE A 86 -13.44 11.47 1.02
N GLN A 87 -12.35 12.21 0.76
CA GLN A 87 -12.00 13.47 1.43
C GLN A 87 -12.19 14.71 0.54
N GLY A 88 -12.50 14.53 -0.75
CA GLY A 88 -12.65 15.60 -1.74
C GLY A 88 -11.42 15.78 -2.64
N VAL A 89 -11.64 16.34 -3.84
CA VAL A 89 -10.60 16.55 -4.86
C VAL A 89 -9.94 17.91 -4.66
N SER A 90 -9.23 18.07 -3.55
CA SER A 90 -8.38 19.23 -3.26
C SER A 90 -7.19 18.85 -2.38
N LEU A 91 -6.26 19.79 -2.18
CA LEU A 91 -5.17 19.59 -1.21
C LEU A 91 -5.67 19.50 0.23
N ASP A 92 -6.88 19.99 0.52
CA ASP A 92 -7.49 19.91 1.85
C ASP A 92 -7.72 18.46 2.30
N ALA A 93 -7.75 17.50 1.37
CA ALA A 93 -7.81 16.08 1.67
C ALA A 93 -6.64 15.58 2.56
N PHE A 94 -5.53 16.31 2.60
CA PHE A 94 -4.39 16.03 3.47
C PHE A 94 -4.42 16.77 4.81
N TYR A 95 -5.45 17.57 5.08
CA TYR A 95 -5.58 18.34 6.31
C TYR A 95 -6.62 17.73 7.24
N MET A 96 -6.40 17.90 8.54
CA MET A 96 -7.39 17.63 9.58
C MET A 96 -7.51 18.89 10.45
N GLY A 97 -8.63 19.60 10.33
CA GLY A 97 -8.77 20.94 10.88
C GLY A 97 -7.85 21.92 10.17
N LYS A 98 -6.97 22.62 10.92
CA LYS A 98 -6.01 23.60 10.37
C LYS A 98 -4.59 23.05 10.20
N SER A 99 -4.38 21.76 10.45
CA SER A 99 -3.06 21.13 10.43
C SER A 99 -2.99 20.00 9.41
N LEU A 100 -1.79 19.80 8.84
CA LEU A 100 -1.51 18.64 7.99
C LEU A 100 -1.71 17.35 8.78
N ASN A 101 -2.42 16.41 8.17
CA ASN A 101 -2.53 15.05 8.65
C ASN A 101 -1.30 14.25 8.19
N HIS A 102 -0.26 14.25 9.02
CA HIS A 102 0.99 13.55 8.71
C HIS A 102 0.81 12.05 8.44
N MET A 103 -0.20 11.41 9.05
CA MET A 103 -0.49 10.00 8.81
C MET A 103 -1.06 9.78 7.40
N ALA A 104 -1.93 10.69 6.93
CA ALA A 104 -2.46 10.64 5.56
C ALA A 104 -1.37 10.92 4.53
N VAL A 105 -0.54 11.94 4.75
CA VAL A 105 0.60 12.23 3.86
C VAL A 105 1.57 11.06 3.81
N GLY A 106 1.98 10.56 4.98
CA GLY A 106 2.93 9.44 5.08
C GLY A 106 2.43 8.17 4.40
N SER A 107 1.16 7.82 4.56
CA SER A 107 0.60 6.65 3.89
C SER A 107 0.53 6.83 2.38
N LYS A 108 0.12 7.99 1.85
CA LYS A 108 0.09 8.22 0.40
C LYS A 108 1.47 8.24 -0.23
N VAL A 109 2.47 8.80 0.46
CA VAL A 109 3.87 8.74 -0.01
C VAL A 109 4.36 7.29 -0.05
N ALA A 110 4.09 6.51 1.01
CA ALA A 110 4.47 5.10 1.03
C ALA A 110 3.76 4.29 -0.07
N GLU A 111 2.47 4.51 -0.32
CA GLU A 111 1.72 3.92 -1.44
C GLU A 111 2.34 4.28 -2.80
N LEU A 112 2.75 5.53 -2.99
CA LEU A 112 3.42 5.96 -4.22
C LEU A 112 4.75 5.24 -4.41
N VAL A 113 5.54 5.07 -3.34
CA VAL A 113 6.78 4.29 -3.36
C VAL A 113 6.49 2.84 -3.75
N VAL A 114 5.44 2.21 -3.19
CA VAL A 114 5.02 0.87 -3.61
C VAL A 114 4.75 0.84 -5.12
N ALA A 115 3.90 1.75 -5.62
CA ALA A 115 3.51 1.78 -7.03
C ALA A 115 4.72 1.95 -7.97
N VAL A 116 5.65 2.84 -7.64
CA VAL A 116 6.87 3.07 -8.42
C VAL A 116 7.80 1.86 -8.38
N CYS A 117 8.09 1.32 -7.19
CA CYS A 117 8.99 0.18 -7.04
C CYS A 117 8.47 -1.06 -7.77
N VAL A 118 7.19 -1.42 -7.59
CA VAL A 118 6.63 -2.60 -8.25
C VAL A 118 6.46 -2.38 -9.76
N GLY A 119 6.17 -1.15 -10.20
CA GLY A 119 6.18 -0.79 -11.62
C GLY A 119 7.57 -0.92 -12.25
N TYR A 120 8.61 -0.51 -11.55
CA TYR A 120 10.00 -0.73 -11.99
C TYR A 120 10.31 -2.23 -12.08
N LEU A 121 10.03 -3.00 -11.02
CA LEU A 121 10.28 -4.45 -10.99
C LEU A 121 9.54 -5.21 -12.10
N TYR A 122 8.35 -4.76 -12.48
CA TYR A 122 7.62 -5.29 -13.64
C TYR A 122 8.39 -5.15 -14.96
N THR A 123 9.10 -4.02 -15.16
CA THR A 123 9.90 -3.81 -16.38
C THR A 123 11.18 -4.63 -16.40
N GLN A 124 11.70 -5.00 -15.22
CA GLN A 124 12.88 -5.86 -15.08
C GLN A 124 12.53 -7.36 -15.13
N THR A 125 11.27 -7.72 -14.90
CA THR A 125 10.82 -9.11 -14.92
C THR A 125 10.44 -9.50 -16.35
N THR A 126 11.10 -10.51 -16.91
CA THR A 126 10.75 -11.10 -18.21
C THR A 126 9.50 -11.99 -18.08
N PRO A 127 8.59 -12.00 -19.06
CA PRO A 127 7.45 -12.94 -19.09
C PRO A 127 7.89 -14.42 -19.20
#